data_AF-A0A161ZMI9-F1
#
_entry.id   AF-A0A161ZMI9-F1
#
_cell.length_a   1.000
_cell.length_b   1.000
_cell.length_c   1.000
_cell.angle_alpha   90.00
_cell.angle_beta   90.00
_cell.angle_gamma   90.00
#
_symmetry.space_group_name_H-M   'P 1'
#
loop_
_entity.id
_entity.type
_entity.pdbx_description
1 polymer ?
#
loop_
_entity_poly.entity_id
_entity_poly.type
_entity_poly.pdbx_seq_one_letter_code
_entity_poly.pdbx_strand_id
1 'polypeptide(L)'
;MCFGSRKCKRVGCKGLKKALEFDLQLQNEECLRLDGKGVREVDLLPWKGGKESNPDYECLRGELRKMAPPNGRAVLIFRDKCGCPVAKLEGWSVKRGRKHKK
;
A
#
# COMPACT_ATOMS: atom_id res chain seq x y z
N MET A 1 0.80 0.75 -35.69
CA MET A 1 0.82 0.85 -34.21
C MET A 1 0.54 -0.52 -33.64
N CYS A 2 1.55 -1.25 -33.16
CA CYS A 2 1.32 -2.54 -32.50
C CYS A 2 0.56 -2.28 -31.21
N PHE A 3 -0.64 -2.86 -31.06
CA PHE A 3 -1.35 -2.91 -29.79
C PHE A 3 -0.52 -3.75 -28.82
N GLY A 4 0.46 -3.11 -28.18
CA GLY A 4 1.35 -3.75 -27.22
C GLY A 4 0.52 -4.51 -26.21
N SER A 5 0.86 -5.78 -26.00
CA SER A 5 0.21 -6.62 -25.00
C SER A 5 0.08 -5.82 -23.70
N ARG A 6 -1.13 -5.70 -23.16
CA ARG A 6 -1.39 -4.93 -21.92
C ARG A 6 -0.70 -5.51 -20.68
N LYS A 7 0.14 -6.54 -20.84
CA LYS A 7 0.84 -7.24 -19.78
C LYS A 7 2.27 -6.69 -19.67
N CYS A 8 2.70 -6.38 -18.45
CA CYS A 8 4.07 -5.93 -18.16
C CYS A 8 5.10 -7.08 -18.06
N LYS A 9 4.80 -8.26 -18.62
CA LYS A 9 5.62 -9.49 -18.59
C LYS A 9 5.93 -10.09 -17.21
N ARG A 10 5.49 -9.48 -16.10
CA ARG A 10 5.58 -10.07 -14.76
C ARG A 10 4.71 -11.32 -14.65
N VAL A 11 5.22 -12.34 -13.94
CA VAL A 11 4.46 -13.54 -13.59
C VAL A 11 3.22 -13.11 -12.81
N GLY A 12 2.05 -13.62 -13.22
CA GLY A 12 0.76 -13.25 -12.61
C GLY A 12 0.12 -11.96 -13.14
N CYS A 13 0.68 -11.30 -14.17
CA CYS A 13 0.08 -10.11 -14.76
C CYS A 13 -1.25 -10.43 -15.48
N LYS A 14 -2.34 -9.79 -15.01
CA LYS A 14 -3.69 -9.97 -15.57
C LYS A 14 -3.95 -9.12 -16.82
N GLY A 15 -3.17 -8.06 -17.08
CA GLY A 15 -3.32 -7.21 -18.27
C GLY A 15 -4.68 -6.50 -18.34
N LEU A 16 -5.08 -5.92 -17.21
CA LEU A 16 -6.37 -5.28 -17.03
C LEU A 16 -6.60 -4.15 -18.05
N LYS A 17 -7.85 -3.95 -18.47
CA LYS A 17 -8.23 -2.89 -19.43
C LYS A 17 -8.41 -1.52 -18.77
N LYS A 18 -8.88 -1.50 -17.52
CA LYS A 18 -9.16 -0.30 -16.71
C LYS A 18 -8.74 -0.59 -15.28
N ALA A 19 -7.45 -0.80 -15.06
CA ALA A 19 -6.95 -0.94 -13.70
C ALA A 19 -7.16 0.38 -12.96
N LEU A 20 -7.57 0.29 -11.69
CA LEU A 20 -7.41 1.41 -10.79
C LEU A 20 -5.91 1.68 -10.64
N GLU A 21 -5.56 2.96 -10.62
CA GLU A 21 -4.17 3.41 -10.50
C GLU A 21 -3.62 3.16 -9.09
N PHE A 22 -4.52 3.00 -8.12
CA PHE A 22 -4.18 2.73 -6.74
C PHE A 22 -5.27 1.93 -6.02
N ASP A 23 -4.85 1.23 -4.97
CA ASP A 23 -5.71 0.56 -4.00
C ASP A 23 -5.35 1.06 -2.59
N LEU A 24 -6.35 1.25 -1.74
CA LEU A 24 -6.17 1.55 -0.32
C LEU A 24 -6.48 0.30 0.50
N GLN A 25 -5.52 -0.17 1.30
CA GLN A 25 -5.67 -1.31 2.20
C GLN A 25 -5.50 -0.87 3.65
N LEU A 26 -6.48 -1.22 4.49
CA LEU A 26 -6.37 -1.06 5.95
C LEU A 26 -5.98 -2.40 6.56
N GLN A 27 -4.82 -2.44 7.20
CA GLN A 27 -4.29 -3.63 7.86
C GLN A 27 -4.38 -3.43 9.36
N ASN A 28 -5.28 -4.17 10.00
CA ASN A 28 -5.43 -4.18 11.45
C ASN A 28 -4.37 -5.07 12.11
N GLU A 29 -4.31 -5.04 13.44
CA GLU A 29 -3.34 -5.81 14.23
C GLU A 29 -3.39 -7.32 13.94
N GLU A 30 -4.58 -7.87 13.72
CA GLU A 30 -4.78 -9.29 13.39
C GLU A 30 -4.19 -9.65 12.02
N CYS A 31 -4.49 -8.87 10.98
CA CYS A 31 -4.00 -9.09 9.63
C CYS A 31 -2.47 -8.98 9.56
N LEU A 32 -1.88 -8.10 10.36
CA LEU A 32 -0.43 -7.95 10.48
C LEU A 32 0.21 -9.15 11.22
N ARG A 33 -0.47 -9.72 12.22
CA ARG A 33 0.01 -10.90 12.97
C ARG A 33 -0.05 -12.19 12.17
N LEU A 34 -1.11 -12.36 11.38
CA LEU A 34 -1.34 -13.57 10.59
C LEU A 34 -0.50 -13.62 9.31
N ASP A 35 0.26 -12.56 9.02
CA ASP A 35 1.16 -12.43 7.85
C ASP A 35 0.51 -12.97 6.55
N GLY A 36 -0.75 -12.59 6.33
CA GLY A 36 -1.53 -13.08 5.21
C GLY A 36 -0.84 -12.80 3.89
N LYS A 37 -1.03 -13.66 2.88
CA LYS A 37 -0.37 -13.55 1.55
C LYS A 37 -0.42 -12.13 0.95
N GLY A 38 -1.51 -11.40 1.17
CA GLY A 38 -1.66 -10.00 0.72
C GLY A 38 -0.76 -9.00 1.46
N VAL A 39 -0.55 -9.18 2.76
CA VAL A 39 0.33 -8.33 3.58
C VAL A 39 1.78 -8.49 3.14
N ARG A 40 2.22 -9.76 2.97
CA ARG A 40 3.57 -10.09 2.51
C ARG A 40 3.89 -9.54 1.13
N GLU A 41 2.96 -9.68 0.19
CA GLU A 41 3.14 -9.20 -1.19
C GLU A 41 3.29 -7.67 -1.21
N VAL A 42 2.53 -6.97 -0.37
CA VAL A 42 2.67 -5.53 -0.16
C VAL A 42 3.96 -5.20 0.57
N ASP A 43 4.41 -6.02 1.52
CA ASP A 43 5.64 -5.75 2.26
C ASP A 43 6.90 -5.74 1.37
N LEU A 44 6.88 -6.56 0.31
CA LEU A 44 7.94 -6.64 -0.69
C LEU A 44 7.92 -5.50 -1.73
N LEU A 45 6.85 -4.68 -1.79
CA LEU A 45 6.79 -3.59 -2.74
C LEU A 45 7.77 -2.47 -2.37
N PRO A 46 8.43 -1.85 -3.36
CA PRO A 46 9.31 -0.73 -3.09
C PRO A 46 8.50 0.44 -2.54
N TRP A 47 9.10 1.15 -1.60
CA TRP A 47 8.48 2.32 -1.01
C TRP A 47 8.51 3.49 -2.00
N LYS A 48 7.36 4.10 -2.26
CA LYS A 48 7.26 5.33 -3.03
C LYS A 48 7.49 6.51 -2.07
N GLY A 49 8.42 7.40 -2.40
CA GLY A 49 8.75 8.56 -1.56
C GLY A 49 9.88 8.34 -0.54
N GLY A 50 10.94 7.62 -0.92
CA GLY A 50 12.20 7.54 -0.15
C GLY A 50 13.27 8.54 -0.66
N LYS A 51 14.12 9.02 0.27
CA LYS A 51 15.20 10.03 0.17
C LYS A 51 14.84 11.45 -0.27
N GLU A 52 13.90 11.64 -1.20
CA GLU A 52 13.43 12.98 -1.57
C GLU A 52 12.20 13.38 -0.74
N SER A 53 12.33 14.49 -0.02
CA SER A 53 11.22 15.13 0.70
C SER A 53 10.31 15.82 -0.31
N ASN A 54 9.37 15.06 -0.87
CA ASN A 54 8.28 15.63 -1.65
C ASN A 54 7.11 15.93 -0.69
N PRO A 55 6.68 17.20 -0.55
CA PRO A 55 5.64 17.61 0.39
C PRO A 55 4.28 16.91 0.14
N ASP A 56 3.98 16.52 -1.10
CA ASP A 56 2.75 15.80 -1.43
C ASP A 56 2.71 14.41 -0.79
N TYR A 57 3.85 13.70 -0.78
CA TYR A 57 3.94 12.39 -0.14
C TYR A 57 3.84 12.49 1.39
N GLU A 58 4.38 13.55 1.99
CA GLU A 58 4.24 13.80 3.43
C GLU A 58 2.79 14.08 3.82
N CYS A 59 2.07 14.88 3.02
CA CYS A 59 0.64 15.10 3.19
C CYS A 59 -0.15 13.77 3.11
N LEU A 60 0.10 12.97 2.06
CA LEU A 60 -0.54 11.67 1.89
C LEU A 60 -0.26 10.71 3.05
N ARG A 61 0.97 10.70 3.60
CA ARG A 61 1.28 9.92 4.81
C ARG A 61 0.44 10.38 5.99
N GLY A 62 0.26 11.69 6.17
CA GLY A 62 -0.62 12.27 7.18
C GLY A 62 -2.05 11.75 7.07
N GLU A 63 -2.61 11.75 5.86
CA GLU A 63 -3.96 11.23 5.60
C GLU A 63 -4.05 9.71 5.84
N LEU A 64 -3.04 8.94 5.43
CA LEU A 64 -2.98 7.51 5.72
C LEU A 64 -2.95 7.23 7.22
N ARG A 65 -2.23 8.03 8.02
CA ARG A 65 -2.21 7.88 9.48
C ARG A 65 -3.59 8.14 10.11
N LYS A 66 -4.36 9.10 9.57
CA LYS A 66 -5.73 9.39 10.02
C LYS A 66 -6.69 8.24 9.71
N MET A 67 -6.51 7.57 8.56
CA MET A 67 -7.33 6.43 8.15
C MET A 67 -6.89 5.10 8.79
N ALA A 68 -5.66 5.02 9.28
CA ALA A 68 -5.10 3.77 9.80
C ALA A 68 -5.86 3.29 11.05
N PRO A 69 -6.29 2.00 11.08
CA PRO A 69 -6.97 1.45 12.24
C PRO A 69 -6.04 1.45 13.47
N PRO A 70 -6.60 1.45 14.70
CA PRO A 70 -5.78 1.46 15.91
C PRO A 70 -4.81 0.26 15.93
N ASN A 71 -3.53 0.53 16.25
CA ASN A 71 -2.42 -0.44 16.20
C ASN A 71 -2.18 -1.10 14.83
N GLY A 72 -2.76 -0.56 13.75
CA GLY A 72 -2.56 -1.03 12.39
C GLY A 72 -1.92 0.01 11.49
N ARG A 73 -2.00 -0.24 10.19
CA ARG A 73 -1.52 0.68 9.15
C ARG A 73 -2.52 0.80 8.00
N ALA A 74 -2.53 1.97 7.38
CA ALA A 74 -3.14 2.15 6.07
C ALA A 74 -2.02 2.12 5.01
N VAL A 75 -2.23 1.37 3.94
CA VAL A 75 -1.27 1.24 2.84
C VAL A 75 -1.94 1.59 1.53
N LEU A 76 -1.39 2.58 0.85
CA LEU A 76 -1.73 2.93 -0.53
C LEU A 76 -0.80 2.14 -1.46
N ILE A 77 -1.37 1.32 -2.34
CA ILE A 77 -0.65 0.49 -3.30
C ILE A 77 -0.81 1.13 -4.67
N PHE A 78 0.29 1.55 -5.28
CA PHE A 78 0.29 2.05 -6.64
C PHE A 78 0.33 0.88 -7.62
N ARG A 79 -0.53 0.92 -8.64
CA ARG A 79 -0.58 -0.06 -9.71
C ARG A 79 -0.21 0.55 -11.04
N ASP A 80 0.39 -0.26 -11.89
CA ASP A 80 0.57 0.05 -13.30
C ASP A 80 -0.77 -0.06 -14.04
N LYS A 81 -0.86 0.48 -15.27
CA LYS A 81 -2.05 0.38 -16.13
C LYS A 81 -2.50 -1.06 -16.39
N CYS A 82 -1.56 -2.01 -16.32
CA CYS A 82 -1.84 -3.44 -16.41
C CYS A 82 -2.46 -4.07 -15.14
N GLY A 83 -2.51 -3.33 -14.02
CA GLY A 83 -3.02 -3.74 -12.72
C GLY A 83 -1.98 -4.33 -11.75
N CYS A 84 -0.72 -4.46 -12.17
CA CYS A 84 0.33 -4.99 -11.30
C CYS A 84 0.76 -3.94 -10.27
N PRO A 85 0.92 -4.32 -8.98
CA PRO A 85 1.45 -3.40 -7.98
C PRO A 85 2.91 -3.04 -8.32
N VAL A 86 3.27 -1.77 -8.15
CA VAL A 86 4.59 -1.23 -8.47
C VAL A 86 5.29 -0.60 -7.28
N ALA A 87 4.55 0.02 -6.36
CA ALA A 87 5.09 0.66 -5.19
C ALA A 87 4.02 0.80 -4.11
N LYS A 88 4.44 1.17 -2.90
CA LYS A 88 3.51 1.45 -1.79
C LYS A 88 3.86 2.73 -1.03
N LEU A 89 2.87 3.30 -0.35
CA LEU A 89 3.03 4.32 0.68
C LEU A 89 2.23 3.88 1.91
N GLU A 90 2.83 3.96 3.10
CA GLU A 90 2.18 3.52 4.34
C GLU A 90 2.13 4.62 5.40
N GLY A 91 1.02 4.64 6.13
CA GLY A 91 0.81 5.44 7.33
C GLY A 91 0.45 4.53 8.50
N TRP A 92 1.31 4.50 9.51
CA TRP A 92 1.06 3.76 10.75
C TRP A 92 0.18 4.56 11.68
N SER A 93 -0.83 3.91 12.25
CA SER A 93 -1.61 4.52 13.33
C SER A 93 -0.72 4.70 14.56
N VAL A 94 -1.05 5.69 15.37
CA VAL A 94 -0.43 5.83 16.70
C VAL A 94 -0.75 4.58 17.52
N LYS A 95 0.29 3.89 18.02
CA LYS A 95 0.09 2.77 18.94
C LYS A 95 -0.74 3.29 20.12
N ARG A 96 -1.91 2.70 20.36
CA ARG A 96 -2.65 2.99 21.59
C ARG A 96 -1.77 2.50 22.72
N GLY A 97 -1.19 3.44 23.48
CA GLY A 97 -0.50 3.14 24.73
C GLY A 97 -1.41 2.26 25.57
N ARG A 98 -0.87 1.14 26.05
CA ARG A 98 -1.54 0.24 26.99
C ARG A 98 -2.08 1.14 28.10
N LYS A 99 -3.41 1.26 28.24
CA LYS A 99 -4.00 1.98 29.38
C LYS A 99 -3.38 1.37 30.63
N HIS A 100 -2.53 2.10 31.35
CA HIS A 100 -2.16 1.72 32.70
C HIS A 100 -3.48 1.71 33.47
N LYS A 101 -3.93 0.51 33.84
CA LYS A 101 -5.01 0.34 34.78
C LYS A 101 -4.48 0.92 36.09
N LYS A 102 -5.03 2.05 36.52
CA LYS A 102 -4.74 2.66 37.82
C LYS A 102 -5.31 1.77 38.92
#